data_AF-A0ABD4SZD2-F1
#
_entry.id   AF-A0ABD4SZD2-F1
#
_cell.length_a   1.000
_cell.length_b   1.000
_cell.length_c   1.000
_cell.angle_alpha   90.00
_cell.angle_beta   90.00
_cell.angle_gamma   90.00
#
_symmetry.space_group_name_H-M   'P 1'
#
loop_
_entity.id
_entity.type
_entity.pdbx_description
1 polymer ?
#
loop_
_entity_poly.entity_id
_entity_poly.type
_entity_poly.pdbx_seq_one_letter_code
_entity_poly.pdbx_strand_id
1 'polypeptide(L)'
;MAVSPLLASMTHGFLSSQSSRALQVPPRTGADAAEISKPPTIVAQPGTTAPAPNPMQPPAKTPAPAVPVTPGSQGSTPAPVPADQSAASQPSPQAPTRLTVQHYAGGSATDIPEVPVRVGIVLDQSQLTLATANAGVITDEQGQVLQSLAPQTATAAVFSSGGVQIGSLSPRRSVWVQSASNGLTYVNGRWYRGAIELIADQGKVLAVNHIEMQPYLYSVVGAEMYQSWPAEALKAQAIAARSYALVHIVRPASHYFDLGATQRWQAYKGVETEAGSTLAAVDATHGMIISYDGGVVESLYASSDSLVREAHSGFGMSQHSARDLAQQNLSFSQILNRFYPGTHLALLQAE
;
A
#
# COMPACT_ATOMS: atom_id res chain seq x y z
N MET A 1 77.94 -9.77 3.29
CA MET A 1 78.33 -10.17 4.66
C MET A 1 77.48 -9.34 5.61
N ALA A 2 76.58 -9.82 6.46
CA ALA A 2 76.35 -11.13 7.09
C ALA A 2 74.82 -11.34 7.27
N VAL A 3 74.25 -12.49 6.86
CA VAL A 3 73.81 -13.66 7.67
C VAL A 3 72.37 -13.53 8.23
N SER A 4 71.44 -14.29 7.63
CA SER A 4 70.16 -14.74 8.22
C SER A 4 70.38 -16.02 9.08
N PRO A 5 69.42 -16.46 9.94
CA PRO A 5 68.46 -17.46 9.45
C PRO A 5 67.03 -17.48 10.08
N LEU A 6 66.18 -18.24 9.37
CA LEU A 6 64.85 -18.82 9.61
C LEU A 6 64.45 -19.25 11.05
N LEU A 7 63.14 -19.21 11.35
CA LEU A 7 62.32 -20.39 11.75
C LEU A 7 60.81 -20.10 11.74
N ALA A 8 60.03 -21.13 11.40
CA ALA A 8 58.58 -21.12 11.18
C ALA A 8 57.83 -22.01 12.20
N SER A 9 56.56 -21.71 12.53
CA SER A 9 55.44 -22.69 12.64
C SER A 9 54.12 -22.11 13.23
N MET A 10 53.05 -22.23 12.43
CA MET A 10 51.73 -22.86 12.67
C MET A 10 50.87 -22.66 13.96
N THR A 11 49.69 -22.04 13.73
CA THR A 11 48.30 -22.56 13.96
C THR A 11 47.46 -22.34 15.25
N HIS A 12 46.15 -22.08 15.00
CA HIS A 12 44.90 -22.10 15.83
C HIS A 12 44.80 -21.09 17.00
N GLY A 13 43.75 -20.30 17.24
CA GLY A 13 42.33 -20.30 16.85
C GLY A 13 41.47 -20.42 18.11
N PHE A 14 40.76 -19.37 18.57
CA PHE A 14 39.62 -19.48 19.51
C PHE A 14 38.71 -18.24 19.48
N LEU A 15 37.40 -18.53 19.55
CA LEU A 15 36.23 -17.65 19.50
C LEU A 15 36.12 -16.69 20.71
N SER A 16 35.46 -15.55 20.50
CA SER A 16 34.79 -14.82 21.60
C SER A 16 33.40 -14.36 21.16
N SER A 17 32.38 -14.84 21.90
CA SER A 17 31.00 -14.37 21.83
C SER A 17 30.85 -13.04 22.58
N GLN A 18 30.19 -12.06 21.97
CA GLN A 18 29.75 -10.85 22.68
C GLN A 18 28.27 -10.61 22.32
N SER A 19 27.46 -10.60 23.37
CA SER A 19 26.01 -10.56 23.36
C SER A 19 25.45 -9.21 22.93
N SER A 20 24.30 -9.26 22.24
CA SER A 20 23.49 -8.12 21.81
C SER A 20 23.02 -7.26 22.99
N ARG A 21 23.31 -5.96 22.94
CA ARG A 21 22.90 -4.96 23.92
C ARG A 21 21.77 -4.12 23.31
N ALA A 22 20.56 -4.25 23.85
CA ALA A 22 19.44 -3.37 23.55
C ALA A 22 19.65 -2.00 24.23
N LEU A 23 19.48 -0.92 23.47
CA LEU A 23 19.60 0.46 23.95
C LEU A 23 18.20 0.99 24.29
N GLN A 24 18.06 1.60 25.48
CA GLN A 24 16.83 2.13 26.04
C GLN A 24 16.91 3.67 26.08
N VAL A 25 15.82 4.36 25.72
CA VAL A 25 15.64 5.83 25.81
C VAL A 25 14.28 6.11 26.49
N PRO A 26 14.15 7.12 27.38
CA PRO A 26 13.02 7.25 28.32
C PRO A 26 11.83 8.05 27.75
N PRO A 27 10.61 7.98 28.36
CA PRO A 27 9.46 8.76 27.92
C PRO A 27 9.25 10.06 28.73
N ARG A 28 8.73 11.09 28.06
CA ARG A 28 8.07 12.28 28.64
C ARG A 28 6.84 12.60 27.77
N THR A 29 5.60 12.37 28.26
CA THR A 29 4.63 13.29 28.94
C THR A 29 3.66 14.05 28.00
N GLY A 30 2.35 13.92 28.27
CA GLY A 30 1.24 14.85 27.93
C GLY A 30 0.47 14.54 26.64
N ALA A 31 -0.78 14.03 26.71
CA ALA A 31 -2.09 14.76 26.68
C ALA A 31 -2.41 15.34 25.26
N ASP A 32 -3.54 15.11 24.58
CA ASP A 32 -4.94 14.92 24.97
C ASP A 32 -5.76 14.24 23.84
N ALA A 33 -6.88 13.62 24.24
CA ALA A 33 -8.18 13.44 23.54
C ALA A 33 -8.28 12.84 22.11
N ALA A 34 -8.93 11.68 22.00
CA ALA A 34 -10.28 11.52 21.42
C ALA A 34 -10.51 10.09 20.87
N GLU A 35 -11.63 9.52 21.28
CA GLU A 35 -12.13 8.17 21.03
C GLU A 35 -12.69 8.03 19.59
N ILE A 36 -12.14 7.12 18.77
CA ILE A 36 -12.74 6.68 17.50
C ILE A 36 -12.56 5.16 17.33
N SER A 37 -13.60 4.54 16.77
CA SER A 37 -13.94 3.11 16.71
C SER A 37 -12.82 2.12 16.35
N LYS A 38 -12.90 0.95 17.02
CA LYS A 38 -12.07 -0.23 16.79
C LYS A 38 -12.11 -0.71 15.32
N PRO A 39 -10.98 -1.13 14.72
CA PRO A 39 -10.96 -1.81 13.41
C PRO A 39 -11.40 -3.28 13.52
N PRO A 40 -11.82 -3.91 12.40
CA PRO A 40 -12.41 -5.25 12.39
C PRO A 40 -11.43 -6.36 12.80
N THR A 41 -11.97 -7.37 13.47
CA THR A 41 -11.26 -8.56 13.96
C THR A 41 -11.12 -9.61 12.85
N ILE A 42 -9.90 -10.05 12.56
CA ILE A 42 -9.63 -11.23 11.74
C ILE A 42 -9.73 -12.46 12.66
N VAL A 43 -10.66 -13.36 12.36
CA VAL A 43 -10.84 -14.62 13.09
C VAL A 43 -9.97 -15.69 12.45
N ALA A 44 -8.96 -16.17 13.18
CA ALA A 44 -8.23 -17.40 12.86
C ALA A 44 -8.92 -18.60 13.55
N GLN A 45 -9.13 -19.70 12.84
CA GLN A 45 -9.60 -20.96 13.45
C GLN A 45 -8.42 -21.73 14.08
N PRO A 46 -8.59 -22.33 15.28
CA PRO A 46 -7.47 -22.91 16.03
C PRO A 46 -7.12 -24.35 15.59
N GLY A 47 -5.84 -24.55 15.27
CA GLY A 47 -5.18 -25.86 15.19
C GLY A 47 -4.19 -26.06 16.34
N THR A 48 -4.52 -27.02 17.21
CA THR A 48 -3.71 -27.78 18.21
C THR A 48 -2.42 -27.19 18.83
N THR A 49 -2.44 -27.16 20.16
CA THR A 49 -1.53 -26.59 21.17
C THR A 49 -0.21 -27.33 21.46
N ALA A 50 0.83 -26.56 21.82
CA ALA A 50 1.81 -26.86 22.90
C ALA A 50 2.26 -25.54 23.58
N PRO A 51 2.60 -25.52 24.90
CA PRO A 51 2.37 -24.34 25.75
C PRO A 51 3.56 -23.38 25.90
N ALA A 52 3.27 -22.08 25.97
CA ALA A 52 4.17 -21.02 26.44
C ALA A 52 3.79 -20.58 27.86
N PRO A 53 4.74 -20.08 28.69
CA PRO A 53 4.53 -19.87 30.13
C PRO A 53 3.71 -18.63 30.46
N ASN A 54 2.96 -18.72 31.56
CA ASN A 54 2.04 -17.70 32.09
C ASN A 54 2.70 -16.34 32.41
N PRO A 55 2.08 -15.21 32.02
CA PRO A 55 2.32 -13.93 32.66
C PRO A 55 1.47 -13.75 33.93
N MET A 56 2.12 -13.33 35.02
CA MET A 56 1.55 -13.00 36.33
C MET A 56 0.54 -11.84 36.26
N GLN A 57 -0.63 -12.05 36.86
CA GLN A 57 -1.68 -11.04 37.08
C GLN A 57 -1.30 -10.04 38.19
N PRO A 58 -1.65 -8.75 38.05
CA PRO A 58 -1.61 -7.77 39.14
C PRO A 58 -2.90 -7.78 40.00
N PRO A 59 -2.83 -7.36 41.28
CA PRO A 59 -3.88 -7.56 42.28
C PRO A 59 -5.08 -6.61 42.15
N ALA A 60 -6.25 -7.13 42.55
CA ALA A 60 -7.56 -6.49 42.55
C ALA A 60 -7.66 -5.26 43.48
N LYS A 61 -8.51 -4.29 43.08
CA LYS A 61 -8.98 -3.20 43.94
C LYS A 61 -10.50 -3.21 44.04
N THR A 62 -10.96 -3.08 45.28
CA THR A 62 -12.34 -3.12 45.79
C THR A 62 -13.18 -1.89 45.36
N PRO A 63 -14.50 -2.01 45.16
CA PRO A 63 -15.37 -0.94 44.64
C PRO A 63 -16.17 -0.20 45.73
N ALA A 64 -16.60 1.03 45.45
CA ALA A 64 -17.72 1.74 46.10
C ALA A 64 -18.10 3.01 45.30
N PRO A 65 -19.30 3.61 45.48
CA PRO A 65 -20.65 3.02 45.43
C PRO A 65 -21.56 3.72 44.38
N ALA A 66 -22.67 3.08 44.03
CA ALA A 66 -23.69 3.56 43.09
C ALA A 66 -24.74 4.47 43.74
N VAL A 67 -25.32 5.40 42.96
CA VAL A 67 -26.53 6.17 43.30
C VAL A 67 -27.43 6.27 42.04
N PRO A 68 -28.78 6.20 42.17
CA PRO A 68 -29.68 5.68 41.13
C PRO A 68 -30.45 6.77 40.36
N VAL A 69 -30.98 6.41 39.19
CA VAL A 69 -32.07 7.17 38.53
C VAL A 69 -33.06 6.23 37.83
N THR A 70 -34.33 6.51 38.06
CA THR A 70 -35.55 5.72 37.84
C THR A 70 -36.23 6.11 36.50
N PRO A 71 -37.06 5.24 35.86
CA PRO A 71 -37.48 5.38 34.47
C PRO A 71 -38.90 5.95 34.25
N GLY A 72 -39.15 6.47 33.04
CA GLY A 72 -40.49 6.70 32.46
C GLY A 72 -40.33 7.17 31.00
N SER A 73 -41.26 6.99 30.06
CA SER A 73 -42.49 6.18 29.95
C SER A 73 -42.98 6.31 28.49
N GLN A 74 -43.30 5.16 27.87
CA GLN A 74 -44.27 4.83 26.81
C GLN A 74 -44.83 5.85 25.77
N GLY A 75 -45.02 5.31 24.54
CA GLY A 75 -46.06 5.66 23.54
C GLY A 75 -45.52 6.44 22.33
N SER A 76 -45.83 6.17 21.05
CA SER A 76 -46.94 5.44 20.45
C SER A 76 -46.65 5.10 18.97
N THR A 77 -47.26 4.03 18.46
CA THR A 77 -47.29 3.54 17.07
C THR A 77 -48.16 4.42 16.15
N PRO A 78 -47.91 4.40 14.83
CA PRO A 78 -49.03 4.32 13.88
C PRO A 78 -48.88 3.19 12.83
N ALA A 79 -50.04 2.67 12.42
CA ALA A 79 -50.28 1.60 11.46
C ALA A 79 -50.21 2.10 9.98
N PRO A 80 -50.30 1.23 8.95
CA PRO A 80 -49.60 1.37 7.67
C PRO A 80 -50.39 2.14 6.59
N VAL A 81 -49.65 2.72 5.65
CA VAL A 81 -50.16 3.38 4.43
C VAL A 81 -49.76 2.51 3.21
N PRO A 82 -50.58 2.39 2.14
CA PRO A 82 -50.45 1.34 1.13
C PRO A 82 -49.22 1.52 0.22
N ALA A 83 -48.67 0.40 -0.24
CA ALA A 83 -47.55 0.34 -1.16
C ALA A 83 -47.91 0.88 -2.54
N ASP A 84 -47.24 1.97 -2.95
CA ASP A 84 -47.14 2.37 -4.35
C ASP A 84 -45.93 1.64 -4.97
N GLN A 85 -46.20 0.83 -5.98
CA GLN A 85 -45.21 0.03 -6.69
C GLN A 85 -44.61 0.86 -7.83
N SER A 86 -43.56 1.62 -7.54
CA SER A 86 -42.60 2.09 -8.55
C SER A 86 -41.30 2.56 -7.88
N ALA A 87 -40.59 1.62 -7.25
CA ALA A 87 -39.20 1.82 -6.87
C ALA A 87 -38.31 1.23 -7.97
N ALA A 88 -37.70 2.11 -8.76
CA ALA A 88 -36.58 1.76 -9.61
C ALA A 88 -35.50 1.09 -8.75
N SER A 89 -35.05 -0.09 -9.15
CA SER A 89 -34.01 -0.87 -8.48
C SER A 89 -32.74 -0.04 -8.33
N GLN A 90 -32.53 0.58 -7.16
CA GLN A 90 -31.22 1.07 -6.78
C GLN A 90 -30.32 -0.16 -6.56
N PRO A 91 -29.13 -0.22 -7.18
CA PRO A 91 -28.17 -1.27 -6.86
C PRO A 91 -27.84 -1.16 -5.37
N SER A 92 -28.02 -2.26 -4.65
CA SER A 92 -27.65 -2.35 -3.23
C SER A 92 -26.16 -2.06 -3.08
N PRO A 93 -25.71 -1.38 -2.00
CA PRO A 93 -24.29 -1.25 -1.71
C PRO A 93 -23.68 -2.65 -1.63
N GLN A 94 -22.76 -2.97 -2.53
CA GLN A 94 -22.02 -4.22 -2.46
C GLN A 94 -21.22 -4.20 -1.15
N ALA A 95 -21.30 -5.29 -0.38
CA ALA A 95 -20.43 -5.46 0.78
C ALA A 95 -18.97 -5.40 0.30
N PRO A 96 -18.05 -4.78 1.06
CA PRO A 96 -16.65 -4.72 0.66
C PRO A 96 -16.11 -6.13 0.45
N THR A 97 -15.51 -6.38 -0.73
CA THR A 97 -14.87 -7.65 -1.04
C THR A 97 -13.82 -7.94 0.03
N ARG A 98 -13.97 -9.07 0.72
CA ARG A 98 -13.00 -9.47 1.73
C ARG A 98 -11.86 -10.19 1.02
N LEU A 99 -10.63 -9.78 1.32
CA LEU A 99 -9.42 -10.40 0.76
C LEU A 99 -8.99 -11.57 1.66
N THR A 100 -8.77 -12.73 1.07
CA THR A 100 -8.12 -13.86 1.72
C THR A 100 -6.79 -14.21 1.08
N VAL A 101 -5.97 -14.94 1.85
CA VAL A 101 -4.63 -15.37 1.46
C VAL A 101 -4.61 -16.89 1.40
N GLN A 102 -4.34 -17.45 0.22
CA GLN A 102 -4.21 -18.89 0.02
C GLN A 102 -2.77 -19.24 -0.32
N HIS A 103 -2.23 -20.30 0.30
CA HIS A 103 -0.88 -20.79 -0.02
C HIS A 103 -0.74 -21.10 -1.52
N TYR A 104 0.32 -20.60 -2.16
CA TYR A 104 0.57 -20.83 -3.58
C TYR A 104 1.24 -22.19 -3.79
N ALA A 105 0.52 -23.14 -4.42
CA ALA A 105 1.01 -24.49 -4.70
C ALA A 105 1.36 -24.76 -6.19
N GLY A 106 1.39 -23.71 -7.04
CA GLY A 106 1.84 -23.83 -8.44
C GLY A 106 0.73 -23.95 -9.51
N GLY A 107 -0.33 -23.15 -9.43
CA GLY A 107 -1.42 -23.10 -10.43
C GLY A 107 -1.90 -21.67 -10.72
N SER A 108 -2.80 -21.51 -11.70
CA SER A 108 -3.47 -20.23 -11.98
C SER A 108 -4.62 -20.02 -11.00
N ALA A 109 -4.65 -18.86 -10.34
CA ALA A 109 -5.79 -18.45 -9.52
C ALA A 109 -6.98 -18.10 -10.43
N THR A 110 -8.19 -18.57 -10.08
CA THR A 110 -9.40 -18.31 -10.88
C THR A 110 -10.16 -17.05 -10.46
N ASP A 111 -9.85 -16.45 -9.31
CA ASP A 111 -10.61 -15.32 -8.74
C ASP A 111 -9.68 -14.34 -7.99
N ILE A 112 -8.75 -13.71 -8.73
CA ILE A 112 -7.88 -12.69 -8.15
C ILE A 112 -8.69 -11.38 -8.03
N PRO A 113 -8.83 -10.81 -6.83
CA PRO A 113 -9.60 -9.59 -6.63
C PRO A 113 -8.90 -8.38 -7.28
N GLU A 114 -9.71 -7.49 -7.86
CA GLU A 114 -9.28 -6.13 -8.15
C GLU A 114 -9.11 -5.38 -6.82
N VAL A 115 -7.91 -4.84 -6.60
CA VAL A 115 -7.54 -4.15 -5.37
C VAL A 115 -7.19 -2.70 -5.72
N PRO A 116 -8.02 -1.72 -5.34
CA PRO A 116 -7.73 -0.33 -5.61
C PRO A 116 -6.58 0.16 -4.71
N VAL A 117 -5.76 1.05 -5.26
CA VAL A 117 -4.63 1.71 -4.60
C VAL A 117 -4.78 3.21 -4.75
N ARG A 118 -4.63 3.94 -3.64
CA ARG A 118 -4.68 5.41 -3.59
C ARG A 118 -3.26 5.95 -3.40
N VAL A 119 -2.71 6.55 -4.44
CA VAL A 119 -1.32 7.03 -4.44
C VAL A 119 -1.28 8.56 -4.37
N GLY A 120 -0.68 9.10 -3.32
CA GLY A 120 -0.40 10.53 -3.21
C GLY A 120 0.70 10.97 -4.19
N ILE A 121 0.31 11.57 -5.32
CA ILE A 121 1.24 11.97 -6.39
C ILE A 121 1.68 13.44 -6.28
N VAL A 122 0.85 14.30 -5.69
CA VAL A 122 1.20 15.69 -5.35
C VAL A 122 0.65 15.98 -3.96
N LEU A 123 1.49 16.38 -3.01
CA LEU A 123 1.09 16.54 -1.60
C LEU A 123 1.30 17.95 -1.04
N ASP A 124 2.06 18.78 -1.74
CA ASP A 124 2.54 20.06 -1.19
C ASP A 124 2.66 21.15 -2.25
N GLN A 125 1.56 21.43 -2.97
CA GLN A 125 1.53 22.48 -3.99
C GLN A 125 0.27 23.32 -3.84
N SER A 126 0.34 24.63 -4.07
CA SER A 126 -0.84 25.51 -4.11
C SER A 126 -1.56 25.48 -5.46
N GLN A 127 -0.90 24.95 -6.50
CA GLN A 127 -1.45 24.76 -7.82
C GLN A 127 -0.83 23.56 -8.54
N LEU A 128 -1.55 23.01 -9.50
CA LEU A 128 -1.05 21.98 -10.40
C LEU A 128 -1.64 22.12 -11.80
N THR A 129 -0.98 21.53 -12.78
CA THR A 129 -1.41 21.50 -14.18
C THR A 129 -1.98 20.13 -14.50
N LEU A 130 -3.19 20.13 -15.06
CA LEU A 130 -3.93 18.96 -15.52
C LEU A 130 -4.05 18.95 -17.03
N ALA A 131 -4.14 17.76 -17.62
CA ALA A 131 -4.72 17.56 -18.95
C ALA A 131 -5.28 16.14 -19.04
N THR A 132 -6.14 15.87 -20.02
CA THR A 132 -6.61 14.51 -20.31
C THR A 132 -6.21 14.12 -21.72
N ALA A 133 -5.82 12.87 -21.95
CA ALA A 133 -5.37 12.41 -23.27
C ALA A 133 -6.54 12.41 -24.27
N ASN A 134 -7.69 11.95 -23.81
CA ASN A 134 -8.97 12.02 -24.50
C ASN A 134 -9.85 13.13 -23.91
N ALA A 135 -11.06 13.31 -24.45
CA ALA A 135 -12.09 14.10 -23.79
C ALA A 135 -12.22 13.65 -22.33
N GLY A 136 -12.28 14.59 -21.40
CA GLY A 136 -12.30 14.31 -19.96
C GLY A 136 -13.50 14.92 -19.28
N VAL A 137 -13.70 14.54 -18.04
CA VAL A 137 -14.72 15.13 -17.17
C VAL A 137 -14.12 15.45 -15.81
N ILE A 138 -14.61 16.53 -15.22
CA ILE A 138 -14.48 16.83 -13.80
C ILE A 138 -15.82 16.46 -13.17
N THR A 139 -15.79 15.64 -12.12
CA THR A 139 -16.97 15.22 -11.36
C THR A 139 -16.81 15.58 -9.88
N ASP A 140 -17.92 15.61 -9.14
CA ASP A 140 -17.87 15.64 -7.67
C ASP A 140 -17.75 14.22 -7.07
N GLU A 141 -17.77 14.14 -5.74
CA GLU A 141 -17.67 12.88 -5.00
C GLU A 141 -18.83 11.90 -5.29
N GLN A 142 -19.96 12.40 -5.80
CA GLN A 142 -21.12 11.59 -6.18
C GLN A 142 -21.10 11.19 -7.66
N GLY A 143 -20.06 11.57 -8.40
CA GLY A 143 -19.93 11.29 -9.83
C GLY A 143 -20.75 12.23 -10.71
N GLN A 144 -21.33 13.31 -10.17
CA GLN A 144 -22.04 14.30 -10.98
C GLN A 144 -21.02 15.08 -11.81
N VAL A 145 -21.22 15.12 -13.12
CA VAL A 145 -20.37 15.91 -14.03
C VAL A 145 -20.54 17.40 -13.76
N LEU A 146 -19.44 18.05 -13.43
CA LEU A 146 -19.35 19.49 -13.17
C LEU A 146 -18.87 20.25 -14.40
N GLN A 147 -17.90 19.70 -15.14
CA GLN A 147 -17.32 20.31 -16.33
C GLN A 147 -16.73 19.26 -17.27
N SER A 148 -16.81 19.49 -18.57
CA SER A 148 -16.04 18.71 -19.56
C SER A 148 -14.66 19.32 -19.79
N LEU A 149 -13.68 18.46 -20.06
CA LEU A 149 -12.31 18.85 -20.43
C LEU A 149 -12.05 18.49 -21.89
N ALA A 150 -11.54 19.46 -22.64
CA ALA A 150 -11.05 19.20 -23.99
C ALA A 150 -9.79 18.33 -23.94
N PRO A 151 -9.63 17.36 -24.87
CA PRO A 151 -8.42 16.55 -24.93
C PRO A 151 -7.17 17.42 -25.09
N GLN A 152 -6.08 16.99 -24.47
CA GLN A 152 -4.74 17.56 -24.57
C GLN A 152 -4.66 19.06 -24.26
N THR A 153 -5.61 19.57 -23.48
CA THR A 153 -5.66 20.98 -23.09
C THR A 153 -5.23 21.15 -21.64
N ALA A 154 -4.11 21.85 -21.44
CA ALA A 154 -3.60 22.14 -20.11
C ALA A 154 -4.57 23.05 -19.34
N THR A 155 -4.95 22.62 -18.14
CA THR A 155 -5.88 23.32 -17.24
C THR A 155 -5.26 23.42 -15.87
N ALA A 156 -5.23 24.62 -15.29
CA ALA A 156 -4.73 24.80 -13.93
C ALA A 156 -5.80 24.43 -12.89
N ALA A 157 -5.39 23.68 -11.87
CA ALA A 157 -6.13 23.50 -10.63
C ALA A 157 -5.41 24.24 -9.51
N VAL A 158 -6.10 25.17 -8.86
CA VAL A 158 -5.50 26.10 -7.91
C VAL A 158 -6.26 26.06 -6.59
N PHE A 159 -5.56 26.09 -5.47
CA PHE A 159 -6.20 26.29 -4.17
C PHE A 159 -6.73 27.73 -4.09
N SER A 160 -8.03 27.87 -3.90
CA SER A 160 -8.72 29.16 -3.83
C SER A 160 -9.90 29.06 -2.87
N SER A 161 -10.01 30.01 -1.94
CA SER A 161 -11.15 30.13 -1.03
C SER A 161 -11.52 28.83 -0.28
N GLY A 162 -10.52 28.02 0.12
CA GLY A 162 -10.74 26.76 0.84
C GLY A 162 -11.13 25.56 -0.03
N GLY A 163 -11.04 25.68 -1.37
CA GLY A 163 -11.33 24.62 -2.33
C GLY A 163 -10.34 24.59 -3.50
N VAL A 164 -10.43 23.54 -4.32
CA VAL A 164 -9.77 23.42 -5.61
C VAL A 164 -10.64 24.12 -6.65
N GLN A 165 -10.08 25.14 -7.29
CA GLN A 165 -10.69 25.86 -8.40
C GLN A 165 -10.06 25.39 -9.72
N ILE A 166 -10.91 25.02 -10.68
CA ILE A 166 -10.47 24.58 -12.02
C ILE A 166 -11.29 25.32 -13.07
N GLY A 167 -10.62 26.17 -13.85
CA GLY A 167 -11.31 27.03 -14.82
C GLY A 167 -12.35 27.94 -14.16
N SER A 168 -13.59 27.90 -14.66
CA SER A 168 -14.71 28.69 -14.14
C SER A 168 -15.52 27.97 -13.03
N LEU A 169 -15.15 26.74 -12.67
CA LEU A 169 -15.82 26.03 -11.58
C LEU A 169 -15.60 26.76 -10.25
N SER A 170 -16.68 26.90 -9.48
CA SER A 170 -16.57 27.37 -8.09
C SER A 170 -15.66 26.43 -7.29
N PRO A 171 -14.82 26.97 -6.37
CA PRO A 171 -13.91 26.13 -5.58
C PRO A 171 -14.65 25.05 -4.79
N ARG A 172 -14.15 23.81 -4.83
CA ARG A 172 -14.72 22.65 -4.13
C ARG A 172 -13.68 21.92 -3.30
N ARG A 173 -14.10 21.27 -2.21
CA ARG A 173 -13.14 20.55 -1.34
C ARG A 173 -12.49 19.36 -2.01
N SER A 174 -13.26 18.57 -2.75
CA SER A 174 -12.76 17.49 -3.58
C SER A 174 -13.43 17.51 -4.94
N VAL A 175 -12.69 17.16 -5.99
CA VAL A 175 -13.18 16.90 -7.35
C VAL A 175 -12.37 15.78 -7.99
N TRP A 176 -13.02 15.05 -8.89
CA TRP A 176 -12.43 13.92 -9.60
C TRP A 176 -12.22 14.26 -11.07
N VAL A 177 -11.04 13.95 -11.59
CA VAL A 177 -10.65 14.16 -12.99
C VAL A 177 -10.44 12.80 -13.63
N GLN A 178 -11.19 12.55 -14.71
CA GLN A 178 -11.11 11.29 -15.45
C GLN A 178 -11.09 11.55 -16.95
N SER A 179 -10.18 10.87 -17.65
CA SER A 179 -10.17 10.83 -19.11
C SER A 179 -11.08 9.72 -19.61
N ALA A 180 -11.86 10.01 -20.66
CA ALA A 180 -12.77 9.03 -21.27
C ALA A 180 -12.03 7.82 -21.84
N SER A 181 -12.75 6.70 -21.93
CA SER A 181 -12.25 5.43 -22.50
C SER A 181 -10.98 4.93 -21.79
N ASN A 182 -10.90 5.10 -20.48
CA ASN A 182 -9.72 4.78 -19.66
C ASN A 182 -8.43 5.45 -20.18
N GLY A 183 -8.57 6.66 -20.73
CA GLY A 183 -7.47 7.49 -21.18
C GLY A 183 -6.59 7.95 -20.01
N LEU A 184 -5.46 8.58 -20.36
CA LEU A 184 -4.50 9.05 -19.36
C LEU A 184 -4.85 10.45 -18.86
N THR A 185 -4.58 10.70 -17.58
CA THR A 185 -4.65 12.03 -16.97
C THR A 185 -3.24 12.53 -16.71
N TYR A 186 -2.91 13.71 -17.22
CA TYR A 186 -1.65 14.39 -16.98
C TYR A 186 -1.72 15.18 -15.67
N VAL A 187 -0.71 15.07 -14.84
CA VAL A 187 -0.52 15.89 -13.63
C VAL A 187 0.96 16.28 -13.53
N ASN A 188 1.24 17.58 -13.56
CA ASN A 188 2.58 18.16 -13.29
C ASN A 188 3.77 17.45 -13.98
N GLY A 189 3.65 17.16 -15.27
CA GLY A 189 4.75 16.56 -16.05
C GLY A 189 4.54 15.11 -16.43
N ARG A 190 3.62 14.39 -15.78
CA ARG A 190 3.49 12.94 -15.91
C ARG A 190 2.09 12.52 -16.28
N TRP A 191 1.98 11.45 -17.06
CA TRP A 191 0.72 10.83 -17.42
C TRP A 191 0.41 9.63 -16.53
N TYR A 192 -0.82 9.55 -16.03
CA TYR A 192 -1.28 8.52 -15.10
C TYR A 192 -2.49 7.79 -15.67
N ARG A 193 -2.58 6.49 -15.36
CA ARG A 193 -3.79 5.68 -15.55
C ARG A 193 -4.77 5.92 -14.38
N GLY A 194 -6.01 5.49 -14.55
CA GLY A 194 -7.03 5.60 -13.50
C GLY A 194 -7.58 7.02 -13.37
N ALA A 195 -8.15 7.31 -12.21
CA ALA A 195 -8.75 8.60 -11.90
C ALA A 195 -7.84 9.42 -10.98
N ILE A 196 -7.91 10.75 -11.09
CA ILE A 196 -7.20 11.67 -10.20
C ILE A 196 -8.22 12.39 -9.34
N GLU A 197 -8.12 12.22 -8.03
CA GLU A 197 -8.85 13.02 -7.06
C GLU A 197 -7.99 14.23 -6.66
N LEU A 198 -8.59 15.42 -6.69
CA LEU A 198 -7.95 16.68 -6.30
C LEU A 198 -8.61 17.19 -5.04
N ILE A 199 -7.82 17.37 -4.00
CA ILE A 199 -8.31 17.68 -2.66
C ILE A 199 -7.69 18.98 -2.18
N ALA A 200 -8.53 19.90 -1.70
CA ALA A 200 -8.09 21.09 -1.02
C ALA A 200 -7.82 20.78 0.45
N ASP A 201 -6.56 20.92 0.88
CA ASP A 201 -6.16 20.71 2.27
C ASP A 201 -5.13 21.76 2.69
N GLN A 202 -5.34 22.41 3.83
CA GLN A 202 -4.41 23.36 4.46
C GLN A 202 -3.73 24.38 3.51
N GLY A 203 -4.48 25.00 2.59
CA GLY A 203 -3.91 25.99 1.66
C GLY A 203 -3.29 25.40 0.39
N LYS A 204 -3.41 24.08 0.19
CA LYS A 204 -2.75 23.31 -0.86
C LYS A 204 -3.77 22.49 -1.65
N VAL A 205 -3.36 22.06 -2.83
CA VAL A 205 -4.04 21.07 -3.67
C VAL A 205 -3.22 19.78 -3.60
N LEU A 206 -3.83 18.73 -3.08
CA LEU A 206 -3.33 17.38 -3.16
C LEU A 206 -3.87 16.75 -4.44
N ALA A 207 -3.06 15.92 -5.10
CA ALA A 207 -3.52 15.02 -6.14
C ALA A 207 -3.27 13.58 -5.69
N VAL A 208 -4.35 12.80 -5.65
CA VAL A 208 -4.35 11.39 -5.31
C VAL A 208 -4.78 10.61 -6.54
N ASN A 209 -3.93 9.68 -6.99
CA ASN A 209 -4.28 8.80 -8.08
C ASN A 209 -4.95 7.53 -7.55
N HIS A 210 -6.18 7.31 -7.97
CA HIS A 210 -6.95 6.10 -7.72
C HIS A 210 -6.79 5.15 -8.91
N ILE A 211 -6.24 3.97 -8.66
CA ILE A 211 -5.80 3.03 -9.70
C ILE A 211 -5.84 1.60 -9.17
N GLU A 212 -6.11 0.64 -10.06
CA GLU A 212 -6.03 -0.79 -9.70
C GLU A 212 -4.58 -1.26 -9.48
N MET A 213 -4.41 -2.27 -8.61
CA MET A 213 -3.11 -2.81 -8.21
C MET A 213 -2.23 -3.24 -9.40
N GLN A 214 -2.79 -3.90 -10.42
CA GLN A 214 -2.03 -4.32 -11.61
C GLN A 214 -1.39 -3.14 -12.35
N PRO A 215 -2.17 -2.16 -12.83
CA PRO A 215 -1.61 -1.00 -13.51
C PRO A 215 -0.77 -0.08 -12.60
N TYR A 216 -1.00 -0.07 -11.29
CA TYR A 216 -0.07 0.54 -10.34
C TYR A 216 1.32 -0.12 -10.40
N LEU A 217 1.37 -1.45 -10.37
CA LEU A 217 2.62 -2.21 -10.38
C LEU A 217 3.38 -2.11 -11.71
N TYR A 218 2.71 -1.89 -12.85
CA TYR A 218 3.40 -1.61 -14.11
C TYR A 218 4.32 -0.40 -13.99
N SER A 219 3.84 0.67 -13.34
CA SER A 219 4.62 1.87 -13.10
C SER A 219 5.75 1.60 -12.10
N VAL A 220 5.44 0.97 -10.96
CA VAL A 220 6.40 0.74 -9.87
C VAL A 220 7.55 -0.14 -10.34
N VAL A 221 7.28 -1.30 -10.92
CA VAL A 221 8.34 -2.23 -11.33
C VAL A 221 9.25 -1.60 -12.37
N GLY A 222 8.70 -0.85 -13.33
CA GLY A 222 9.51 -0.14 -14.31
C GLY A 222 10.27 1.08 -13.77
N ALA A 223 9.79 1.69 -12.69
CA ALA A 223 10.49 2.80 -12.05
C ALA A 223 11.60 2.34 -11.10
N GLU A 224 11.48 1.13 -10.55
CA GLU A 224 12.38 0.51 -9.58
C GLU A 224 13.47 -0.36 -10.24
N MET A 225 13.16 -1.02 -11.35
CA MET A 225 14.09 -1.93 -12.02
C MET A 225 14.30 -1.59 -13.48
N TYR A 226 15.52 -1.84 -13.97
CA TYR A 226 15.81 -1.69 -15.40
C TYR A 226 15.09 -2.79 -16.19
N GLN A 227 14.42 -2.39 -17.27
CA GLN A 227 13.69 -3.29 -18.17
C GLN A 227 14.52 -4.43 -18.77
N SER A 228 15.85 -4.29 -18.84
CA SER A 228 16.78 -5.29 -19.37
C SER A 228 17.20 -6.35 -18.35
N TRP A 229 16.79 -6.23 -17.09
CA TRP A 229 17.14 -7.20 -16.07
C TRP A 229 16.39 -8.52 -16.27
N PRO A 230 16.92 -9.64 -15.73
CA PRO A 230 16.31 -10.95 -15.89
C PRO A 230 14.85 -10.99 -15.42
N ALA A 231 14.00 -11.69 -16.17
CA ALA A 231 12.56 -11.77 -15.89
C ALA A 231 12.26 -12.27 -14.47
N GLU A 232 13.04 -13.21 -13.94
CA GLU A 232 12.85 -13.74 -12.58
C GLU A 232 13.13 -12.67 -11.49
N ALA A 233 14.04 -11.72 -11.73
CA ALA A 233 14.25 -10.60 -10.84
C ALA A 233 13.09 -9.60 -10.91
N LEU A 234 12.59 -9.29 -12.12
CA LEU A 234 11.42 -8.43 -12.31
C LEU A 234 10.16 -9.01 -11.64
N LYS A 235 9.95 -10.34 -11.74
CA LYS A 235 8.85 -11.05 -11.07
C LYS A 235 8.98 -10.98 -9.54
N ALA A 236 10.18 -11.19 -8.99
CA ALA A 236 10.42 -11.05 -7.55
C ALA A 236 10.07 -9.64 -7.06
N GLN A 237 10.45 -8.61 -7.81
CA GLN A 237 10.08 -7.23 -7.50
C GLN A 237 8.59 -6.96 -7.61
N ALA A 238 7.89 -7.52 -8.61
CA ALA A 238 6.45 -7.35 -8.72
C ALA A 238 5.70 -7.88 -7.48
N ILE A 239 6.10 -9.06 -6.98
CA ILE A 239 5.51 -9.69 -5.79
C ILE A 239 5.84 -8.90 -4.52
N ALA A 240 7.09 -8.46 -4.36
CA ALA A 240 7.49 -7.61 -3.24
C ALA A 240 6.75 -6.25 -3.29
N ALA A 241 6.70 -5.60 -4.45
CA ALA A 241 6.02 -4.33 -4.59
C ALA A 241 4.52 -4.43 -4.27
N ARG A 242 3.85 -5.51 -4.70
CA ARG A 242 2.44 -5.79 -4.37
C ARG A 242 2.22 -5.98 -2.87
N SER A 243 3.09 -6.75 -2.22
CA SER A 243 2.96 -7.05 -0.78
C SER A 243 3.15 -5.79 0.07
N TYR A 244 4.12 -4.94 -0.31
CA TYR A 244 4.31 -3.62 0.30
C TYR A 244 3.07 -2.73 0.15
N ALA A 245 2.52 -2.61 -1.06
CA ALA A 245 1.34 -1.79 -1.31
C ALA A 245 0.12 -2.27 -0.51
N LEU A 246 -0.11 -3.58 -0.40
CA LEU A 246 -1.21 -4.15 0.39
C LEU A 246 -1.10 -3.81 1.87
N VAL A 247 0.10 -3.86 2.45
CA VAL A 247 0.29 -3.44 3.85
C VAL A 247 -0.12 -1.98 4.04
N HIS A 248 0.18 -1.12 3.07
CA HIS A 248 -0.16 0.30 3.10
C HIS A 248 -1.64 0.57 2.80
N ILE A 249 -2.34 -0.30 2.10
CA ILE A 249 -3.80 -0.23 2.00
C ILE A 249 -4.45 -0.56 3.36
N VAL A 250 -3.92 -1.56 4.07
CA VAL A 250 -4.38 -1.92 5.43
C VAL A 250 -3.99 -0.88 6.47
N ARG A 251 -2.84 -0.21 6.27
CA ARG A 251 -2.28 0.80 7.17
C ARG A 251 -1.89 2.06 6.38
N PRO A 252 -2.89 2.86 5.97
CA PRO A 252 -2.65 3.97 5.07
C PRO A 252 -1.84 5.09 5.71
N ALA A 253 -1.03 5.74 4.88
CA ALA A 253 -0.19 6.86 5.26
C ALA A 253 -1.01 8.07 5.76
N SER A 254 -2.23 8.22 5.25
CA SER A 254 -3.20 9.24 5.69
C SER A 254 -4.63 8.77 5.40
N HIS A 255 -5.64 9.55 5.76
CA HIS A 255 -7.02 9.25 5.35
C HIS A 255 -7.25 9.47 3.85
N TYR A 256 -6.41 10.27 3.17
CA TYR A 256 -6.55 10.58 1.74
C TYR A 256 -5.92 9.54 0.82
N PHE A 257 -4.78 8.95 1.20
CA PHE A 257 -4.01 8.05 0.35
C PHE A 257 -3.32 6.96 1.16
N ASP A 258 -3.09 5.82 0.51
CA ASP A 258 -2.50 4.63 1.12
C ASP A 258 -0.97 4.78 1.22
N LEU A 259 -0.34 5.25 0.15
CA LEU A 259 1.11 5.51 0.08
C LEU A 259 1.45 6.65 -0.89
N GLY A 260 2.66 7.21 -0.75
CA GLY A 260 3.15 8.27 -1.63
C GLY A 260 3.89 7.75 -2.86
N ALA A 261 4.16 8.62 -3.83
CA ALA A 261 4.79 8.26 -5.11
C ALA A 261 6.34 8.31 -5.15
N THR A 262 6.99 8.60 -4.02
CA THR A 262 8.45 8.84 -3.94
C THR A 262 9.21 7.63 -3.40
N GLN A 263 10.55 7.66 -3.50
CA GLN A 263 11.46 6.61 -2.99
C GLN A 263 11.35 6.36 -1.47
N ARG A 264 10.70 7.25 -0.72
CA ARG A 264 10.36 6.98 0.70
C ARG A 264 9.39 5.80 0.82
N TRP A 265 8.59 5.58 -0.22
CA TRP A 265 7.61 4.52 -0.35
C TRP A 265 8.08 3.59 -1.47
N GLN A 266 7.49 3.73 -2.65
CA GLN A 266 7.87 3.08 -3.89
C GLN A 266 7.90 4.15 -4.98
N ALA A 267 8.87 4.08 -5.88
CA ALA A 267 8.91 4.97 -7.02
C ALA A 267 7.68 4.72 -7.91
N TYR A 268 6.77 5.69 -7.98
CA TYR A 268 5.60 5.66 -8.85
C TYR A 268 5.65 6.86 -9.79
N LYS A 269 5.80 6.60 -11.09
CA LYS A 269 6.16 7.64 -12.08
C LYS A 269 5.13 7.78 -13.21
N GLY A 270 3.95 7.21 -13.03
CA GLY A 270 2.94 7.12 -14.07
C GLY A 270 3.36 6.14 -15.17
N VAL A 271 2.90 6.35 -16.40
CA VAL A 271 3.13 5.40 -17.51
C VAL A 271 4.53 5.49 -18.12
N GLU A 272 5.34 6.49 -17.77
CA GLU A 272 6.64 6.77 -18.40
C GLU A 272 7.67 5.64 -18.24
N THR A 273 7.52 4.85 -17.18
CA THR A 273 8.46 3.78 -16.83
C THR A 273 7.98 2.41 -17.25
N GLU A 274 6.79 2.30 -17.83
CA GLU A 274 6.23 1.03 -18.29
C GLU A 274 7.05 0.47 -19.48
N ALA A 275 7.44 -0.79 -19.40
CA ALA A 275 8.11 -1.51 -20.47
C ALA A 275 7.55 -2.93 -20.61
N GLY A 276 7.60 -3.50 -21.81
CA GLY A 276 7.00 -4.82 -22.09
C GLY A 276 7.49 -5.93 -21.15
N SER A 277 8.78 -5.93 -20.77
CA SER A 277 9.33 -6.90 -19.81
C SER A 277 8.79 -6.73 -18.38
N THR A 278 8.57 -5.48 -17.96
CA THR A 278 8.03 -5.15 -16.63
C THR A 278 6.54 -5.49 -16.53
N LEU A 279 5.76 -5.21 -17.59
CA LEU A 279 4.36 -5.61 -17.70
C LEU A 279 4.24 -7.13 -17.63
N ALA A 280 5.01 -7.84 -18.46
CA ALA A 280 4.99 -9.30 -18.49
C ALA A 280 5.35 -9.93 -17.12
N ALA A 281 6.26 -9.32 -16.35
CA ALA A 281 6.61 -9.79 -15.02
C ALA A 281 5.47 -9.56 -14.00
N VAL A 282 4.80 -8.41 -14.05
CA VAL A 282 3.65 -8.10 -13.20
C VAL A 282 2.48 -9.03 -13.52
N ASP A 283 2.21 -9.27 -14.81
CA ASP A 283 1.14 -10.15 -15.29
C ASP A 283 1.40 -11.61 -14.90
N ALA A 284 2.64 -12.10 -15.10
CA ALA A 284 3.03 -13.46 -14.75
C ALA A 284 2.97 -13.76 -13.24
N THR A 285 2.87 -12.73 -12.40
CA THR A 285 2.80 -12.83 -10.93
C THR A 285 1.50 -12.27 -10.38
N HIS A 286 0.45 -12.19 -11.19
CA HIS A 286 -0.84 -11.65 -10.79
C HIS A 286 -1.35 -12.33 -9.50
N GLY A 287 -1.72 -11.52 -8.52
CA GLY A 287 -2.27 -11.97 -7.24
C GLY A 287 -1.25 -12.57 -6.27
N MET A 288 0.00 -12.80 -6.70
CA MET A 288 1.03 -13.37 -5.83
C MET A 288 1.58 -12.34 -4.85
N ILE A 289 1.67 -12.74 -3.58
CA ILE A 289 2.17 -11.95 -2.46
C ILE A 289 3.13 -12.78 -1.58
N ILE A 290 3.85 -12.09 -0.71
CA ILE A 290 4.67 -12.68 0.34
C ILE A 290 3.82 -12.77 1.61
N SER A 291 3.71 -13.97 2.17
CA SER A 291 2.89 -14.23 3.36
C SER A 291 3.67 -14.92 4.48
N TYR A 292 3.29 -14.60 5.71
CA TYR A 292 3.73 -15.25 6.93
C TYR A 292 2.52 -15.42 7.87
N ASP A 293 2.29 -16.64 8.35
CA ASP A 293 1.19 -16.97 9.26
C ASP A 293 -0.20 -16.47 8.78
N GLY A 294 -0.47 -16.59 7.48
CA GLY A 294 -1.72 -16.14 6.84
C GLY A 294 -1.85 -14.62 6.65
N GLY A 295 -0.90 -13.82 7.15
CA GLY A 295 -0.84 -12.38 6.94
C GLY A 295 0.05 -12.00 5.75
N VAL A 296 -0.19 -10.82 5.17
CA VAL A 296 0.72 -10.20 4.18
C VAL A 296 1.96 -9.63 4.88
N VAL A 297 3.13 -9.85 4.29
CA VAL A 297 4.41 -9.34 4.81
C VAL A 297 4.72 -7.99 4.19
N GLU A 298 5.13 -7.03 5.01
CA GLU A 298 5.72 -5.78 4.53
C GLU A 298 7.10 -6.04 3.94
N SER A 299 7.15 -6.21 2.63
CA SER A 299 8.38 -6.59 1.93
C SER A 299 9.19 -5.36 1.54
N LEU A 300 10.07 -4.96 2.45
CA LEU A 300 11.04 -3.88 2.22
C LEU A 300 12.04 -4.28 1.13
N TYR A 301 12.43 -3.34 0.30
CA TYR A 301 13.47 -3.55 -0.72
C TYR A 301 14.23 -2.25 -0.99
N ALA A 302 15.48 -2.37 -1.43
CA ALA A 302 16.31 -1.24 -1.82
C ALA A 302 17.25 -1.61 -2.97
N SER A 303 17.88 -0.63 -3.61
CA SER A 303 18.70 -0.87 -4.80
C SER A 303 19.88 -1.81 -4.52
N SER A 304 20.59 -1.62 -3.40
CA SER A 304 21.77 -2.40 -3.02
C SER A 304 21.67 -2.96 -1.59
N ASP A 305 22.45 -4.00 -1.31
CA ASP A 305 22.56 -4.59 0.03
C ASP A 305 23.04 -3.60 1.08
N SER A 306 23.91 -2.65 0.70
CA SER A 306 24.34 -1.59 1.61
C SER A 306 23.16 -0.73 2.06
N LEU A 307 22.26 -0.38 1.13
CA LEU A 307 21.05 0.39 1.45
C LEU A 307 20.03 -0.44 2.22
N VAL A 308 19.89 -1.75 1.95
CA VAL A 308 19.05 -2.61 2.79
C VAL A 308 19.55 -2.64 4.24
N ARG A 309 20.86 -2.74 4.45
CA ARG A 309 21.45 -2.70 5.81
C ARG A 309 21.23 -1.36 6.50
N GLU A 310 21.38 -0.26 5.77
CA GLU A 310 21.29 1.09 6.32
C GLU A 310 19.84 1.54 6.56
N ALA A 311 18.97 1.37 5.56
CA ALA A 311 17.59 1.85 5.59
C ALA A 311 16.62 0.87 6.27
N HIS A 312 16.94 -0.43 6.27
CA HIS A 312 16.03 -1.47 6.74
C HIS A 312 16.67 -2.42 7.75
N SER A 313 17.79 -2.03 8.38
CA SER A 313 18.51 -2.84 9.37
C SER A 313 18.88 -4.24 8.86
N GLY A 314 19.05 -4.39 7.54
CA GLY A 314 19.42 -5.65 6.89
C GLY A 314 18.24 -6.53 6.48
N PHE A 315 17.00 -6.10 6.73
CA PHE A 315 15.79 -6.82 6.33
C PHE A 315 15.26 -6.32 5.00
N GLY A 316 15.07 -7.22 4.04
CA GLY A 316 14.49 -6.88 2.74
C GLY A 316 15.32 -7.34 1.56
N MET A 317 14.78 -7.08 0.37
CA MET A 317 15.39 -7.49 -0.90
C MET A 317 16.32 -6.42 -1.46
N SER A 318 17.55 -6.82 -1.79
CA SER A 318 18.45 -6.02 -2.63
C SER A 318 18.13 -6.27 -4.09
N GLN A 319 17.81 -5.21 -4.85
CA GLN A 319 17.46 -5.30 -6.26
C GLN A 319 18.64 -5.82 -7.11
N HIS A 320 19.86 -5.30 -6.86
CA HIS A 320 21.06 -5.78 -7.54
C HIS A 320 21.36 -7.26 -7.22
N SER A 321 21.23 -7.67 -5.96
CA SER A 321 21.45 -9.07 -5.60
C SER A 321 20.34 -9.98 -6.15
N ALA A 322 19.09 -9.52 -6.23
CA ALA A 322 18.01 -10.25 -6.91
C ALA A 322 18.32 -10.47 -8.41
N ARG A 323 18.86 -9.46 -9.10
CA ARG A 323 19.36 -9.59 -10.48
C ARG A 323 20.46 -10.64 -10.57
N ASP A 324 21.46 -10.58 -9.69
CA ASP A 324 22.62 -11.48 -9.74
C ASP A 324 22.24 -12.93 -9.44
N LEU A 325 21.28 -13.15 -8.56
CA LEU A 325 20.70 -14.47 -8.29
C LEU A 325 19.91 -14.97 -9.51
N ALA A 326 19.12 -14.12 -10.16
CA ALA A 326 18.42 -14.49 -11.39
C ALA A 326 19.39 -14.85 -12.54
N GLN A 327 20.52 -14.16 -12.66
CA GLN A 327 21.59 -14.51 -13.62
C GLN A 327 22.24 -15.87 -13.32
N GLN A 328 22.17 -16.32 -12.07
CA GLN A 328 22.58 -17.67 -11.65
C GLN A 328 21.46 -18.72 -11.82
N ASN A 329 20.42 -18.39 -12.60
CA ASN A 329 19.25 -19.22 -12.89
C ASN A 329 18.36 -19.53 -11.67
N LEU A 330 18.40 -18.71 -10.62
CA LEU A 330 17.40 -18.81 -9.57
C LEU A 330 16.06 -18.26 -10.06
N SER A 331 15.00 -18.99 -9.76
CA SER A 331 13.62 -18.52 -9.96
C SER A 331 13.25 -17.39 -9.00
N PHE A 332 12.23 -16.60 -9.33
CA PHE A 332 11.72 -15.54 -8.46
C PHE A 332 11.34 -16.08 -7.06
N SER A 333 10.82 -17.30 -6.98
CA SER A 333 10.47 -17.94 -5.70
C SER A 333 11.70 -18.21 -4.82
N GLN A 334 12.80 -18.68 -5.42
CA GLN A 334 14.06 -18.92 -4.72
C GLN A 334 14.72 -17.60 -4.30
N ILE A 335 14.64 -16.57 -5.17
CA ILE A 335 15.11 -15.21 -4.88
C ILE A 335 14.35 -14.65 -3.67
N LEU A 336 13.02 -14.69 -3.68
CA LEU A 336 12.21 -14.18 -2.56
C LEU A 336 12.47 -14.95 -1.26
N ASN A 337 12.55 -16.27 -1.30
CA ASN A 337 12.87 -17.08 -0.13
C ASN A 337 14.26 -16.77 0.47
N ARG A 338 15.21 -16.29 -0.35
CA ARG A 338 16.52 -15.86 0.12
C ARG A 338 16.47 -14.57 0.92
N PHE A 339 15.63 -13.61 0.51
CA PHE A 339 15.54 -12.28 1.15
C PHE A 339 14.48 -12.20 2.25
N TYR A 340 13.47 -13.05 2.20
CA TYR A 340 12.36 -13.10 3.17
C TYR A 340 12.28 -14.51 3.78
N PRO A 341 13.28 -14.95 4.56
CA PRO A 341 13.32 -16.30 5.10
C PRO A 341 12.14 -16.56 6.05
N GLY A 342 11.59 -17.77 6.00
CA GLY A 342 10.45 -18.18 6.82
C GLY A 342 9.09 -17.72 6.28
N THR A 343 9.06 -16.97 5.18
CA THR A 343 7.83 -16.62 4.46
C THR A 343 7.53 -17.64 3.35
N HIS A 344 6.33 -17.56 2.77
CA HIS A 344 5.94 -18.33 1.60
C HIS A 344 5.18 -17.46 0.61
N LEU A 345 5.11 -17.92 -0.64
CA LEU A 345 4.25 -17.30 -1.64
C LEU A 345 2.80 -17.68 -1.38
N ALA A 346 1.93 -16.68 -1.51
CA ALA A 346 0.49 -16.87 -1.42
C ALA A 346 -0.23 -16.10 -2.54
N LEU A 347 -1.48 -16.46 -2.79
CA LEU A 347 -2.38 -15.79 -3.73
C LEU A 347 -3.44 -15.02 -2.97
N LEU A 348 -3.74 -13.82 -3.45
CA LEU A 348 -4.94 -13.10 -3.09
C LEU A 348 -6.17 -13.76 -3.70
N GLN A 349 -7.23 -13.88 -2.90
CA GLN A 349 -8.54 -14.35 -3.34
C GLN A 349 -9.64 -13.41 -2.84
N ALA A 350 -10.67 -13.25 -3.66
CA ALA A 350 -11.93 -12.67 -3.22
C ALA A 350 -12.72 -13.73 -2.42
N GLU A 351 -13.21 -13.36 -1.23
CA GLU A 351 -14.29 -14.08 -0.52
C GLU A 351 -15.67 -13.65 -1.01
#